data_AF-A0A1H3XFW6-F1
#
_entry.id   AF-A0A1H3XFW6-F1
#
_cell.length_a   1.000
_cell.length_b   1.000
_cell.length_c   1.000
_cell.angle_alpha   90.00
_cell.angle_beta   90.00
_cell.angle_gamma   90.00
#
_symmetry.space_group_name_H-M   'P 1'
#
loop_
_entity.id
_entity.type
_entity.pdbx_description
1 polymer ?
#
loop_
_entity_poly.entity_id
_entity_poly.type
_entity_poly.pdbx_seq_one_letter_code
_entity_poly.pdbx_strand_id
1 'polypeptide(L)'
;MQRRAAAIYVAFFIVLGAASYSVIATASAPTIGFENPDHRLSEGDQFSVDGQQYTVSSISAEMSGGGGHGGAPSVTRSGQVSWTNDSARHTQTWDHDSAVTYQGDSYRVVVEDSDDPSSFELVEEINRSAILQDDPAVEDETVTVNGTEYVVRESNGSRSLTPASEYFPAPSSTQYSEGDTLQYQGNATTVSDVTSSGATLSWTAPRTNTVDVGNEANVTLSGQQYFAYFPDNSTLVLESDYGVYQEQTEEIDTYHEHTNGLWGVSIVSFATAILLLGMAYMPSRY
;
A
#
# COMPACT_ATOMS: atom_id res chain seq x y z
N MET A 1 67.53 -18.67 35.23
CA MET A 1 67.03 -17.31 34.94
C MET A 1 65.81 -17.32 34.00
N GLN A 2 65.73 -18.22 33.00
CA GLN A 2 64.63 -18.28 32.03
C GLN A 2 63.21 -18.45 32.63
N ARG A 3 63.02 -19.28 33.66
CA ARG A 3 61.69 -19.49 34.29
C ARG A 3 61.16 -18.25 35.03
N ARG A 4 62.03 -17.43 35.62
CA ARG A 4 61.63 -16.20 36.32
C ARG A 4 61.27 -15.09 35.33
N ALA A 5 62.00 -14.98 34.22
CA ALA A 5 61.65 -14.06 33.14
C ALA A 5 60.32 -14.46 32.48
N ALA A 6 60.11 -15.75 32.20
CA ALA A 6 58.85 -16.26 31.65
C ALA A 6 57.64 -15.97 32.56
N ALA A 7 57.79 -16.11 33.88
CA ALA A 7 56.72 -15.81 34.83
C ALA A 7 56.26 -14.34 34.80
N ILE A 8 57.20 -13.40 34.62
CA ILE A 8 56.88 -11.97 34.52
C ILE A 8 56.10 -11.68 33.23
N TYR A 9 56.52 -12.25 32.10
CA TYR A 9 55.80 -12.08 30.83
C TYR A 9 54.41 -12.74 30.86
N VAL A 10 54.28 -13.92 31.47
CA VAL A 10 52.97 -14.57 31.67
C VAL A 10 52.05 -13.69 32.51
N ALA A 11 52.54 -13.14 33.62
CA ALA A 11 51.74 -12.22 34.46
C ALA A 11 51.32 -10.96 33.67
N PHE A 12 52.24 -10.40 32.86
CA PHE A 12 51.93 -9.27 32.00
C PHE A 12 50.83 -9.58 30.98
N PHE A 13 50.93 -10.70 30.24
CA PHE A 13 49.93 -11.08 29.26
C PHE A 13 48.58 -11.43 29.89
N ILE A 14 48.56 -12.03 31.09
CA ILE A 14 47.31 -12.27 31.82
C ILE A 14 46.64 -10.94 32.19
N VAL A 15 47.41 -9.97 32.71
CA VAL A 15 46.87 -8.64 33.06
C VAL A 15 46.37 -7.91 31.82
N LEU A 16 47.11 -7.96 30.71
CA LEU A 16 46.73 -7.32 29.45
C LEU A 16 45.46 -7.94 28.86
N GLY A 17 45.38 -9.27 28.84
CA GLY A 17 44.21 -10.00 28.37
C GLY A 17 42.98 -9.76 29.25
N ALA A 18 43.15 -9.75 30.57
CA ALA A 18 42.07 -9.45 31.51
C ALA A 18 41.58 -8.00 31.37
N ALA A 19 42.49 -7.03 31.24
CA ALA A 19 42.14 -5.62 31.05
C ALA A 19 41.36 -5.40 29.74
N SER A 20 41.82 -6.00 28.64
CA SER A 20 41.14 -5.94 27.34
C SER A 20 39.73 -6.55 27.40
N TYR A 21 39.59 -7.71 28.03
CA TYR A 21 38.30 -8.35 28.25
C TYR A 21 37.36 -7.51 29.13
N SER A 22 37.87 -6.86 30.19
CA SER A 22 37.07 -5.99 31.06
C SER A 22 36.48 -4.79 30.31
N VAL A 23 37.22 -4.20 29.36
CA VAL A 23 36.70 -3.11 28.53
C VAL A 23 35.55 -3.60 27.65
N ILE A 24 35.71 -4.74 26.98
CA ILE A 24 34.63 -5.34 26.17
C ILE A 24 33.39 -5.66 27.03
N ALA A 25 33.60 -6.28 28.18
CA ALA A 25 32.51 -6.77 29.02
C ALA A 25 31.66 -5.66 29.65
N THR A 26 32.17 -4.42 29.68
CA THR A 26 31.48 -3.26 30.24
C THR A 26 31.02 -2.27 29.18
N ALA A 27 31.47 -2.43 27.93
CA ALA A 27 31.06 -1.60 26.82
C ALA A 27 29.63 -1.98 26.37
N SER A 28 28.82 -0.95 26.11
CA SER A 28 27.49 -1.11 25.52
C SER A 28 27.55 -0.70 24.05
N ALA A 29 26.95 -1.48 23.17
CA ALA A 29 26.91 -1.13 21.75
C ALA A 29 26.02 0.10 21.53
N PRO A 30 26.45 1.07 20.71
CA PRO A 30 25.58 2.16 20.28
C PRO A 30 24.41 1.61 19.45
N THR A 31 23.29 2.32 19.46
CA THR A 31 22.07 1.97 18.73
C THR A 31 21.55 3.19 18.00
N ILE A 32 20.99 2.99 16.81
CA ILE A 32 20.39 4.08 16.04
C ILE A 32 19.18 4.63 16.81
N GLY A 33 19.20 5.93 17.07
CA GLY A 33 18.14 6.66 17.75
C GLY A 33 18.05 8.10 17.26
N PHE A 34 16.83 8.63 17.24
CA PHE A 34 16.56 10.03 16.90
C PHE A 34 15.96 10.69 18.12
N GLU A 35 16.69 11.60 18.78
CA GLU A 35 16.23 12.25 20.02
C GLU A 35 15.06 13.21 19.74
N ASN A 36 15.19 14.05 18.72
CA ASN A 36 14.18 15.02 18.28
C ASN A 36 13.97 14.93 16.77
N PRO A 37 13.42 13.82 16.26
CA PRO A 37 13.14 13.73 14.84
C PRO A 37 12.06 14.73 14.43
N ASP A 38 12.01 15.07 13.14
CA ASP A 38 10.94 15.89 12.59
C ASP A 38 9.55 15.32 12.96
N HIS A 39 9.39 14.00 12.78
CA HIS A 39 8.21 13.29 13.23
C HIS A 39 8.53 11.95 13.87
N ARG A 40 7.83 11.64 14.96
CA ARG A 40 7.77 10.33 15.59
C ARG A 40 6.30 9.96 15.74
N LEU A 41 5.86 8.95 15.01
CA LEU A 41 4.46 8.67 14.74
C LEU A 41 4.13 7.20 14.99
N SER A 42 2.94 6.95 15.50
CA SER A 42 2.31 5.63 15.58
C SER A 42 1.19 5.49 14.56
N GLU A 43 0.71 4.27 14.35
CA GLU A 43 -0.46 4.02 13.50
C GLU A 43 -1.68 4.82 13.99
N GLY A 44 -2.34 5.51 13.06
CA GLY A 44 -3.46 6.43 13.34
C GLY A 44 -3.03 7.87 13.63
N ASP A 45 -1.76 8.14 13.89
CA ASP A 45 -1.29 9.50 14.15
C ASP A 45 -1.40 10.38 12.91
N GLN A 46 -1.71 11.65 13.14
CA GLN A 46 -1.81 12.67 12.11
C GLN A 46 -0.66 13.66 12.23
N PHE A 47 -0.11 14.06 11.09
CA PHE A 47 0.93 15.08 11.00
C PHE A 47 0.72 15.96 9.77
N SER A 48 1.52 17.00 9.61
CA SER A 48 1.39 17.92 8.48
C SER A 48 2.74 18.22 7.85
N VAL A 49 2.78 18.17 6.53
CA VAL A 49 3.96 18.52 5.72
C VAL A 49 3.49 19.56 4.71
N ASP A 50 4.10 20.75 4.73
CA ASP A 50 3.73 21.89 3.86
C ASP A 50 2.22 22.21 3.82
N GLY A 51 1.55 22.11 4.97
CA GLY A 51 0.11 22.35 5.11
C GLY A 51 -0.80 21.20 4.66
N GLN A 52 -0.28 20.14 4.04
CA GLN A 52 -1.03 18.91 3.76
C GLN A 52 -1.06 18.03 5.03
N GLN A 53 -2.27 17.68 5.48
CA GLN A 53 -2.47 16.71 6.55
C GLN A 53 -2.27 15.29 6.02
N TYR A 54 -1.47 14.51 6.75
CA TYR A 54 -1.24 13.09 6.53
C TYR A 54 -1.66 12.29 7.78
N THR A 55 -2.02 11.02 7.57
CA THR A 55 -2.29 10.03 8.62
C THR A 55 -1.44 8.80 8.38
N VAL A 56 -0.77 8.27 9.41
CA VAL A 56 -0.12 6.95 9.34
C VAL A 56 -1.22 5.89 9.29
N SER A 57 -1.46 5.30 8.12
CA SER A 57 -2.57 4.36 7.91
C SER A 57 -2.22 2.94 8.33
N SER A 58 -0.95 2.55 8.27
CA SER A 58 -0.50 1.25 8.76
C SER A 58 0.98 1.23 9.13
N ILE A 59 1.33 0.36 10.07
CA ILE A 59 2.71 -0.08 10.32
C ILE A 59 2.72 -1.61 10.35
N SER A 60 3.65 -2.21 9.60
CA SER A 60 3.77 -3.66 9.47
C SER A 60 5.20 -4.14 9.68
N ALA A 61 5.31 -5.39 10.11
CA ALA A 61 6.58 -6.08 10.30
C ALA A 61 6.44 -7.52 9.78
N GLU A 62 7.25 -7.87 8.79
CA GLU A 62 7.26 -9.18 8.16
C GLU A 62 8.56 -9.91 8.50
N MET A 63 8.44 -11.14 8.99
CA MET A 63 9.60 -11.99 9.23
C MET A 63 9.95 -12.78 7.96
N SER A 64 11.12 -12.53 7.40
CA SER A 64 11.68 -13.28 6.27
C SER A 64 12.80 -14.20 6.76
N GLY A 65 12.70 -15.50 6.42
CA GLY A 65 13.74 -16.49 6.69
C GLY A 65 13.47 -17.40 7.90
N GLY A 66 13.64 -18.69 7.68
CA GLY A 66 13.40 -19.78 8.66
C GLY A 66 13.39 -21.19 8.04
N GLY A 67 13.88 -21.35 6.81
CA GLY A 67 13.87 -22.62 6.08
C GLY A 67 15.24 -23.30 6.07
N GLY A 68 15.35 -24.44 6.77
CA GLY A 68 16.24 -25.58 6.49
C GLY A 68 17.77 -25.44 6.55
N HIS A 69 18.34 -24.23 6.42
CA HIS A 69 19.78 -24.06 6.19
C HIS A 69 20.43 -22.92 6.99
N GLY A 70 19.95 -22.64 8.20
CA GLY A 70 20.66 -21.81 9.18
C GLY A 70 20.67 -20.30 8.92
N GLY A 71 19.81 -19.78 8.04
CA GLY A 71 19.57 -18.33 7.96
C GLY A 71 18.83 -17.84 9.20
N ALA A 72 19.37 -16.82 9.87
CA ALA A 72 18.69 -16.17 10.99
C ALA A 72 17.40 -15.49 10.46
N PRO A 73 16.30 -15.53 11.22
CA PRO A 73 15.10 -14.77 10.86
C PRO A 73 15.45 -13.28 10.79
N SER A 74 15.05 -12.63 9.70
CA SER A 74 15.14 -11.18 9.51
C SER A 74 13.75 -10.57 9.59
N VAL A 75 13.63 -9.38 10.15
CA VAL A 75 12.36 -8.65 10.22
C VAL A 75 12.46 -7.44 9.31
N THR A 76 11.60 -7.38 8.29
CA THR A 76 11.44 -6.23 7.42
C THR A 76 10.26 -5.42 7.94
N ARG A 77 10.47 -4.12 8.18
CA ARG A 77 9.40 -3.22 8.60
C ARG A 77 9.02 -2.28 7.46
N SER A 78 7.75 -1.94 7.40
CA SER A 78 7.21 -0.95 6.48
C SER A 78 5.99 -0.30 7.09
N GLY A 79 5.48 0.74 6.44
CA GLY A 79 4.24 1.38 6.81
C GLY A 79 3.63 2.08 5.61
N GLN A 80 2.49 2.69 5.84
CA GLN A 80 1.81 3.48 4.84
C GLN A 80 1.34 4.79 5.47
N VAL A 81 1.49 5.86 4.70
CA VAL A 81 0.95 7.17 5.05
C VAL A 81 -0.11 7.52 4.01
N SER A 82 -1.21 8.12 4.46
CA SER A 82 -2.36 8.46 3.64
C SER A 82 -2.72 9.93 3.78
N TRP A 83 -3.33 10.50 2.74
CA TRP A 83 -3.91 11.83 2.78
C TRP A 83 -5.17 11.89 1.91
N THR A 84 -6.08 12.79 2.25
CA THR A 84 -7.31 13.00 1.47
C THR A 84 -7.15 14.23 0.58
N ASN A 85 -7.43 14.08 -0.71
CA ASN A 85 -7.66 15.20 -1.61
C ASN A 85 -9.18 15.39 -1.75
N ASP A 86 -9.74 16.35 -1.02
CA ASP A 86 -11.18 16.65 -1.01
C ASP A 86 -11.72 17.14 -2.36
N SER A 87 -10.82 17.60 -3.24
CA SER A 87 -11.13 18.18 -4.54
C SER A 87 -10.66 17.32 -5.72
N ALA A 88 -10.53 16.00 -5.51
CA ALA A 88 -10.07 15.12 -6.57
C ALA A 88 -11.09 15.08 -7.72
N ARG A 89 -10.61 15.25 -8.94
CA ARG A 89 -11.44 15.11 -10.15
C ARG A 89 -11.60 13.64 -10.49
N HIS A 90 -12.85 13.22 -10.64
CA HIS A 90 -13.26 11.92 -11.14
C HIS A 90 -13.88 12.05 -12.52
N THR A 91 -13.69 11.03 -13.34
CA THR A 91 -14.28 10.94 -14.68
C THR A 91 -14.81 9.53 -14.90
N GLN A 92 -15.89 9.42 -15.65
CA GLN A 92 -16.42 8.14 -16.13
C GLN A 92 -16.99 8.31 -17.53
N THR A 93 -16.72 7.37 -18.40
CA THR A 93 -17.33 7.32 -19.73
C THR A 93 -18.52 6.38 -19.71
N TRP A 94 -19.63 6.85 -20.27
CA TRP A 94 -20.80 6.08 -20.60
C TRP A 94 -20.79 5.84 -22.10
N ASP A 95 -20.43 4.63 -22.49
CA ASP A 95 -20.27 4.28 -23.90
C ASP A 95 -21.62 4.25 -24.62
N HIS A 96 -21.63 4.63 -25.89
CA HIS A 96 -22.82 4.52 -26.73
C HIS A 96 -23.29 3.06 -26.82
N ASP A 97 -24.60 2.87 -26.77
CA ASP A 97 -25.32 1.60 -26.72
C ASP A 97 -25.01 0.72 -25.49
N SER A 98 -24.28 1.24 -24.51
CA SER A 98 -24.07 0.55 -23.24
C SER A 98 -25.27 0.72 -22.30
N ALA A 99 -25.52 -0.32 -21.51
CA ALA A 99 -26.45 -0.26 -20.39
C ALA A 99 -25.74 0.29 -19.15
N VAL A 100 -26.31 1.34 -18.56
CA VAL A 100 -25.81 2.00 -17.35
C VAL A 100 -26.89 2.01 -16.27
N THR A 101 -26.48 1.85 -15.01
CA THR A 101 -27.38 2.04 -13.87
C THR A 101 -27.39 3.52 -13.46
N TYR A 102 -28.56 4.14 -13.53
CA TYR A 102 -28.77 5.54 -13.19
C TYR A 102 -30.00 5.69 -12.30
N GLN A 103 -29.85 6.36 -11.15
CA GLN A 103 -30.91 6.54 -10.14
C GLN A 103 -31.62 5.26 -9.65
N GLY A 104 -31.02 4.08 -9.86
CA GLY A 104 -31.56 2.78 -9.44
C GLY A 104 -32.12 1.94 -10.59
N ASP A 105 -32.32 2.52 -11.77
CA ASP A 105 -32.86 1.85 -12.95
C ASP A 105 -31.79 1.67 -14.03
N SER A 106 -32.06 0.78 -14.99
CA SER A 106 -31.18 0.50 -16.14
C SER A 106 -31.56 1.37 -17.34
N TYR A 107 -30.59 2.01 -17.95
CA TYR A 107 -30.76 2.84 -19.14
C TYR A 107 -29.73 2.49 -20.19
N ARG A 108 -30.13 2.49 -21.46
CA ARG A 108 -29.22 2.48 -22.59
C ARG A 108 -28.80 3.90 -22.94
N VAL A 109 -27.51 4.09 -23.16
CA VAL A 109 -26.93 5.36 -23.56
C VAL A 109 -26.99 5.51 -25.09
N VAL A 110 -27.74 6.48 -25.59
CA VAL A 110 -27.89 6.71 -27.02
C VAL A 110 -27.31 8.07 -27.37
N VAL A 111 -26.22 8.10 -28.13
CA VAL A 111 -25.65 9.34 -28.65
C VAL A 111 -26.30 9.63 -30.00
N GLU A 112 -26.49 10.91 -30.32
CA GLU A 112 -26.99 11.32 -31.62
C GLU A 112 -26.05 10.87 -32.75
N ASP A 113 -26.62 10.32 -33.83
CA ASP A 113 -25.89 9.99 -35.05
C ASP A 113 -25.61 11.27 -35.86
N SER A 114 -24.55 11.97 -35.46
CA SER A 114 -24.06 13.19 -36.10
C SER A 114 -22.52 13.23 -36.11
N ASP A 115 -21.94 14.06 -36.97
CA ASP A 115 -20.48 14.19 -37.10
C ASP A 115 -19.82 14.81 -35.85
N ASP A 116 -20.59 15.54 -35.03
CA ASP A 116 -20.13 16.26 -33.83
C ASP A 116 -21.25 16.30 -32.78
N PRO A 117 -21.56 15.15 -32.14
CA PRO A 117 -22.69 15.06 -31.22
C PRO A 117 -22.36 15.77 -29.91
N SER A 118 -23.23 16.68 -29.48
CA SER A 118 -23.08 17.40 -28.21
C SER A 118 -24.09 16.96 -27.15
N SER A 119 -24.85 15.90 -27.41
CA SER A 119 -25.88 15.38 -26.50
C SER A 119 -26.05 13.87 -26.58
N PHE A 120 -26.56 13.28 -25.50
CA PHE A 120 -26.94 11.89 -25.43
C PHE A 120 -28.27 11.73 -24.69
N GLU A 121 -28.95 10.62 -24.94
CA GLU A 121 -30.17 10.21 -24.26
C GLU A 121 -29.92 8.99 -23.39
N LEU A 122 -30.46 9.01 -22.18
CA LEU A 122 -30.70 7.81 -21.41
C LEU A 122 -32.08 7.28 -21.76
N VAL A 123 -32.14 6.10 -22.37
CA VAL A 123 -33.39 5.42 -22.74
C VAL A 123 -33.59 4.24 -21.82
N GLU A 124 -34.68 4.22 -21.06
CA GLU A 124 -34.97 3.18 -20.08
C GLU A 124 -34.98 1.78 -20.72
N GLU A 125 -34.33 0.83 -20.05
CA GLU A 125 -34.37 -0.57 -20.42
C GLU A 125 -35.49 -1.29 -19.67
N ILE A 126 -36.60 -1.48 -20.37
CA ILE A 126 -37.76 -2.18 -19.82
C ILE A 126 -37.46 -3.67 -19.73
N ASN A 127 -37.54 -4.22 -18.52
CA ASN A 127 -37.46 -5.66 -18.30
C ASN A 127 -38.78 -6.35 -18.70
N ARG A 128 -38.95 -6.57 -19.99
CA ARG A 128 -40.16 -7.18 -20.56
C ARG A 128 -40.47 -8.57 -20.00
N SER A 129 -39.43 -9.39 -19.76
CA SER A 129 -39.61 -10.72 -19.20
C SER A 129 -40.19 -10.68 -17.79
N ALA A 130 -39.76 -9.75 -16.94
CA ALA A 130 -40.34 -9.56 -15.62
C ALA A 130 -41.81 -9.12 -15.70
N ILE A 131 -42.13 -8.19 -16.62
CA ILE A 131 -43.52 -7.75 -16.82
C ILE A 131 -44.44 -8.92 -17.23
N LEU A 132 -43.97 -9.80 -18.13
CA LEU A 132 -44.75 -10.97 -18.54
C LEU A 132 -44.94 -11.97 -17.39
N GLN A 133 -43.87 -12.24 -16.63
CA GLN A 133 -43.92 -13.16 -15.48
C GLN A 133 -44.84 -12.67 -14.35
N ASP A 134 -44.99 -11.36 -14.20
CA ASP A 134 -45.86 -10.74 -13.20
C ASP A 134 -47.35 -10.75 -13.61
N ASP A 135 -47.68 -10.98 -14.89
CA ASP A 135 -49.06 -11.08 -15.40
C ASP A 135 -49.43 -12.55 -15.73
N PRO A 136 -50.09 -13.27 -14.80
CA PRO A 136 -50.45 -14.67 -15.02
C PRO A 136 -51.51 -14.89 -16.11
N ALA A 137 -52.05 -13.82 -16.72
CA ALA A 137 -53.00 -13.93 -17.81
C ALA A 137 -52.35 -13.90 -19.19
N VAL A 138 -51.02 -13.83 -19.28
CA VAL A 138 -50.27 -13.88 -20.55
C VAL A 138 -49.18 -14.95 -20.48
N GLU A 139 -48.62 -15.31 -21.64
CA GLU A 139 -47.44 -16.16 -21.74
C GLU A 139 -46.16 -15.39 -21.38
N ASP A 140 -45.16 -16.09 -20.83
CA ASP A 140 -43.87 -15.53 -20.41
C ASP A 140 -42.97 -15.07 -21.57
N GLU A 141 -43.37 -15.36 -22.82
CA GLU A 141 -42.64 -15.01 -24.04
C GLU A 141 -43.56 -14.39 -25.09
N THR A 142 -43.00 -13.47 -25.87
CA THR A 142 -43.67 -12.87 -27.04
C THR A 142 -43.60 -13.79 -28.25
N VAL A 143 -44.51 -13.60 -29.20
CA VAL A 143 -44.47 -14.26 -30.51
C VAL A 143 -44.46 -13.24 -31.64
N THR A 144 -43.74 -13.55 -32.72
CA THR A 144 -43.75 -12.71 -33.92
C THR A 144 -44.70 -13.28 -34.98
N VAL A 145 -45.63 -12.46 -35.45
CA VAL A 145 -46.56 -12.79 -36.55
C VAL A 145 -46.49 -11.68 -37.60
N ASN A 146 -46.18 -12.03 -38.86
CA ASN A 146 -46.02 -11.08 -39.96
C ASN A 146 -45.07 -9.90 -39.63
N GLY A 147 -44.01 -10.15 -38.86
CA GLY A 147 -43.02 -9.15 -38.47
C GLY A 147 -43.45 -8.23 -37.31
N THR A 148 -44.65 -8.40 -36.76
CA THR A 148 -45.09 -7.70 -35.54
C THR A 148 -44.98 -8.63 -34.34
N GLU A 149 -44.42 -8.13 -33.24
CA GLU A 149 -44.32 -8.84 -31.96
C GLU A 149 -45.63 -8.71 -31.18
N TYR A 150 -46.10 -9.81 -30.59
CA TYR A 150 -47.34 -9.89 -29.83
C TYR A 150 -47.12 -10.59 -28.50
N VAL A 151 -47.81 -10.10 -27.47
CA VAL A 151 -48.03 -10.77 -26.20
C VAL A 151 -49.25 -11.68 -26.33
N VAL A 152 -49.10 -12.92 -25.88
CA VAL A 152 -50.10 -13.97 -26.05
C VAL A 152 -50.90 -14.11 -24.77
N ARG A 153 -52.23 -14.11 -24.89
CA ARG A 153 -53.14 -14.49 -23.81
C ARG A 153 -53.90 -15.73 -24.22
N GLU A 154 -53.80 -16.78 -23.42
CA GLU A 154 -54.61 -17.99 -23.57
C GLU A 154 -55.73 -18.02 -22.54
N SER A 155 -56.97 -18.18 -23.00
CA SER A 155 -58.12 -18.32 -22.11
C SER A 155 -59.15 -19.26 -22.72
N ASN A 156 -59.50 -20.31 -21.98
CA ASN A 156 -60.53 -21.30 -22.35
C ASN A 156 -60.35 -21.88 -23.78
N GLY A 157 -59.10 -22.12 -24.19
CA GLY A 157 -58.77 -22.64 -25.52
C GLY A 157 -58.86 -21.64 -26.67
N SER A 158 -59.07 -20.34 -26.36
CA SER A 158 -58.98 -19.24 -27.31
C SER A 158 -57.71 -18.44 -27.08
N ARG A 159 -57.03 -18.07 -28.17
CA ARG A 159 -55.80 -17.29 -28.17
C ARG A 159 -56.08 -15.86 -28.61
N SER A 160 -55.72 -14.89 -27.77
CA SER A 160 -55.74 -13.47 -28.09
C SER A 160 -54.31 -12.95 -28.25
N LEU A 161 -54.10 -12.05 -29.21
CA LEU A 161 -52.80 -11.43 -29.48
C LEU A 161 -52.91 -9.92 -29.25
N THR A 162 -52.07 -9.39 -28.36
CA THR A 162 -51.94 -7.95 -28.12
C THR A 162 -50.60 -7.48 -28.67
N PRO A 163 -50.52 -6.47 -29.54
CA PRO A 163 -49.24 -5.96 -30.01
C PRO A 163 -48.32 -5.60 -28.84
N ALA A 164 -47.04 -5.95 -28.92
CA ALA A 164 -46.08 -5.69 -27.86
C ALA A 164 -45.97 -4.19 -27.53
N SER A 165 -46.12 -3.32 -28.54
CA SER A 165 -46.14 -1.86 -28.39
C SER A 165 -47.37 -1.31 -27.66
N GLU A 166 -48.46 -2.09 -27.59
CA GLU A 166 -49.66 -1.73 -26.83
C GLU A 166 -49.64 -2.33 -25.42
N TYR A 167 -48.95 -3.45 -25.23
CA TYR A 167 -48.87 -4.14 -23.94
C TYR A 167 -47.75 -3.60 -23.04
N PHE A 168 -46.53 -3.46 -23.56
CA PHE A 168 -45.40 -2.96 -22.77
C PHE A 168 -45.48 -1.42 -22.66
N PRO A 169 -45.07 -0.86 -21.51
CA PRO A 169 -44.96 0.59 -21.39
C PRO A 169 -43.98 1.15 -22.42
N ALA A 170 -44.17 2.41 -22.81
CA ALA A 170 -43.17 3.12 -23.59
C ALA A 170 -41.97 3.46 -22.69
N PRO A 171 -40.73 3.25 -23.13
CA PRO A 171 -39.56 3.56 -22.31
C PRO A 171 -39.50 5.07 -22.06
N SER A 172 -39.20 5.46 -20.83
CA SER A 172 -38.86 6.85 -20.55
C SER A 172 -37.51 7.18 -21.19
N SER A 173 -37.35 8.42 -21.66
CA SER A 173 -36.05 8.93 -22.08
C SER A 173 -35.77 10.31 -21.48
N THR A 174 -34.50 10.57 -21.21
CA THR A 174 -34.03 11.89 -20.75
C THR A 174 -32.76 12.24 -21.51
N GLN A 175 -32.74 13.42 -22.10
CA GLN A 175 -31.59 13.95 -22.83
C GLN A 175 -30.70 14.80 -21.93
N TYR A 176 -29.39 14.69 -22.11
CA TYR A 176 -28.38 15.55 -21.52
C TYR A 176 -27.42 16.04 -22.60
N SER A 177 -27.04 17.31 -22.52
CA SER A 177 -26.04 17.94 -23.37
C SER A 177 -24.71 18.14 -22.64
N GLU A 178 -23.64 18.37 -23.38
CA GLU A 178 -22.39 18.86 -22.82
C GLU A 178 -22.61 20.10 -21.94
N GLY A 179 -21.97 20.12 -20.78
CA GLY A 179 -22.13 21.16 -19.77
C GLY A 179 -23.32 20.96 -18.83
N ASP A 180 -24.26 20.05 -19.13
CA ASP A 180 -25.36 19.75 -18.23
C ASP A 180 -24.87 19.06 -16.95
N THR A 181 -25.61 19.27 -15.87
CA THR A 181 -25.36 18.64 -14.57
C THR A 181 -26.43 17.62 -14.24
N LEU A 182 -26.01 16.43 -13.80
CA LEU A 182 -26.86 15.33 -13.37
C LEU A 182 -26.38 14.76 -12.03
N GLN A 183 -27.28 14.12 -11.28
CA GLN A 183 -26.93 13.46 -10.03
C GLN A 183 -26.46 12.03 -10.27
N TYR A 184 -25.19 11.74 -10.00
CA TYR A 184 -24.63 10.40 -10.21
C TYR A 184 -23.83 9.92 -9.00
N GLN A 185 -24.16 8.74 -8.49
CA GLN A 185 -23.56 8.15 -7.28
C GLN A 185 -23.53 9.11 -6.07
N GLY A 186 -24.57 9.95 -5.94
CA GLY A 186 -24.66 10.96 -4.87
C GLY A 186 -23.81 12.22 -5.09
N ASN A 187 -23.19 12.37 -6.26
CA ASN A 187 -22.40 13.55 -6.64
C ASN A 187 -23.11 14.38 -7.70
N ALA A 188 -22.93 15.70 -7.64
CA ALA A 188 -23.24 16.59 -8.74
C ALA A 188 -22.18 16.41 -9.84
N THR A 189 -22.62 15.85 -10.97
CA THR A 189 -21.76 15.39 -12.05
C THR A 189 -22.07 16.17 -13.32
N THR A 190 -21.03 16.63 -14.01
CA THR A 190 -21.13 17.41 -15.25
C THR A 190 -20.84 16.53 -16.45
N VAL A 191 -21.67 16.61 -17.49
CA VAL A 191 -21.36 16.06 -18.81
C VAL A 191 -20.24 16.90 -19.40
N SER A 192 -19.05 16.32 -19.48
CA SER A 192 -17.83 17.07 -19.81
C SER A 192 -17.52 17.06 -21.30
N ASP A 193 -17.93 16.01 -21.99
CA ASP A 193 -17.64 15.75 -23.40
C ASP A 193 -18.65 14.71 -23.91
N VAL A 194 -19.13 14.85 -25.13
CA VAL A 194 -19.95 13.87 -25.84
C VAL A 194 -19.30 13.63 -27.20
N THR A 195 -19.16 12.36 -27.55
CA THR A 195 -18.61 11.93 -28.83
C THR A 195 -19.48 10.83 -29.39
N SER A 196 -19.31 10.47 -30.67
CA SER A 196 -19.98 9.31 -31.26
C SER A 196 -19.73 7.99 -30.52
N SER A 197 -18.71 7.93 -29.66
CA SER A 197 -18.41 6.74 -28.85
C SER A 197 -19.14 6.70 -27.51
N GLY A 198 -19.70 7.83 -27.03
CA GLY A 198 -20.32 7.93 -25.71
C GLY A 198 -20.17 9.31 -25.07
N ALA A 199 -20.60 9.42 -23.82
CA ALA A 199 -20.54 10.64 -23.02
C ALA A 199 -19.55 10.49 -21.86
N THR A 200 -18.67 11.48 -21.68
CA THR A 200 -17.76 11.56 -20.53
C THR A 200 -18.36 12.43 -19.45
N LEU A 201 -18.55 11.85 -18.28
CA LEU A 201 -18.98 12.52 -17.07
C LEU A 201 -17.78 12.91 -16.21
N SER A 202 -17.87 14.03 -15.50
CA SER A 202 -16.88 14.39 -14.47
C SER A 202 -17.52 15.00 -13.23
N TRP A 203 -16.92 14.72 -12.09
CA TRP A 203 -17.33 15.29 -10.81
C TRP A 203 -16.12 15.48 -9.90
N THR A 204 -16.32 16.26 -8.83
CA THR A 204 -15.32 16.47 -7.79
C THR A 204 -15.78 15.75 -6.52
N ALA A 205 -14.92 14.89 -5.97
CA ALA A 205 -15.20 14.17 -4.74
C ALA A 205 -13.89 13.88 -3.98
N PRO A 206 -13.94 13.64 -2.66
CA PRO A 206 -12.77 13.26 -1.90
C PRO A 206 -12.14 11.95 -2.40
N ARG A 207 -10.81 11.94 -2.51
CA ARG A 207 -10.00 10.75 -2.79
C ARG A 207 -8.91 10.59 -1.76
N THR A 208 -8.88 9.43 -1.11
CA THR A 208 -7.75 9.00 -0.28
C THR A 208 -6.61 8.55 -1.19
N ASN A 209 -5.44 9.13 -0.99
CA ASN A 209 -4.19 8.72 -1.62
C ASN A 209 -3.28 8.12 -0.54
N THR A 210 -2.38 7.25 -0.96
CA THR A 210 -1.45 6.56 -0.08
C THR A 210 -0.03 6.59 -0.64
N VAL A 211 0.94 6.51 0.25
CA VAL A 211 2.35 6.31 -0.07
C VAL A 211 2.92 5.27 0.88
N ASP A 212 3.59 4.28 0.31
CA ASP A 212 4.28 3.26 1.10
C ASP A 212 5.62 3.78 1.59
N VAL A 213 5.97 3.39 2.82
CA VAL A 213 7.16 3.83 3.53
C VAL A 213 7.95 2.60 3.93
N GLY A 214 9.17 2.47 3.42
CA GLY A 214 10.09 1.39 3.79
C GLY A 214 10.97 1.75 4.98
N ASN A 215 11.43 0.75 5.73
CA ASN A 215 12.47 0.97 6.74
C ASN A 215 13.81 1.31 6.09
N GLU A 216 14.50 2.29 6.68
CA GLU A 216 15.80 2.79 6.22
C GLU A 216 15.76 3.26 4.77
N ALA A 217 14.65 3.89 4.38
CA ALA A 217 14.39 4.33 3.02
C ALA A 217 13.90 5.77 2.98
N ASN A 218 14.08 6.42 1.83
CA ASN A 218 13.56 7.77 1.62
C ASN A 218 12.11 7.73 1.15
N VAL A 219 11.28 8.60 1.71
CA VAL A 219 9.91 8.88 1.27
C VAL A 219 9.79 10.36 0.90
N THR A 220 8.99 10.67 -0.12
CA THR A 220 8.70 12.06 -0.51
C THR A 220 7.25 12.40 -0.17
N LEU A 221 7.06 13.41 0.68
CA LEU A 221 5.76 13.90 1.13
C LEU A 221 5.64 15.39 0.76
N SER A 222 4.64 15.76 -0.03
CA SER A 222 4.44 17.15 -0.52
C SER A 222 5.73 17.79 -1.07
N GLY A 223 6.53 17.02 -1.82
CA GLY A 223 7.79 17.48 -2.43
C GLY A 223 9.00 17.54 -1.48
N GLN A 224 8.82 17.28 -0.18
CA GLN A 224 9.90 17.18 0.81
C GLN A 224 10.31 15.72 0.99
N GLN A 225 11.62 15.46 1.00
CA GLN A 225 12.18 14.12 1.21
C GLN A 225 12.49 13.92 2.70
N TYR A 226 12.08 12.78 3.24
CA TYR A 226 12.40 12.33 4.58
C TYR A 226 13.05 10.95 4.51
N PHE A 227 14.03 10.72 5.37
CA PHE A 227 14.49 9.39 5.72
C PHE A 227 13.51 8.76 6.71
N ALA A 228 13.04 7.55 6.41
CA ALA A 228 12.09 6.82 7.21
C ALA A 228 12.78 5.69 7.97
N TYR A 229 12.54 5.62 9.27
CA TYR A 229 13.13 4.61 10.15
C TYR A 229 12.08 4.03 11.11
N PHE A 230 12.08 2.71 11.26
CA PHE A 230 11.19 1.99 12.16
C PHE A 230 12.02 1.36 13.29
N PRO A 231 12.19 2.06 14.43
CA PRO A 231 12.97 1.53 15.56
C PRO A 231 12.33 0.27 16.16
N ASP A 232 11.01 0.13 16.02
CA ASP A 232 10.22 -1.00 16.49
C ASP A 232 9.03 -1.26 15.56
N ASN A 233 8.14 -2.20 15.92
CA ASN A 233 7.03 -2.64 15.07
C ASN A 233 5.81 -1.70 15.12
N SER A 234 5.90 -0.53 15.77
CA SER A 234 4.78 0.38 16.04
C SER A 234 5.12 1.86 15.89
N THR A 235 6.38 2.19 15.63
CA THR A 235 6.88 3.56 15.54
C THR A 235 7.45 3.81 14.15
N LEU A 236 6.98 4.84 13.48
CA LEU A 236 7.58 5.46 12.31
C LEU A 236 8.30 6.74 12.73
N VAL A 237 9.58 6.84 12.41
CA VAL A 237 10.35 8.08 12.49
C VAL A 237 10.54 8.62 11.08
N LEU A 238 10.26 9.91 10.90
CA LEU A 238 10.61 10.67 9.70
C LEU A 238 11.61 11.74 10.09
N GLU A 239 12.72 11.81 9.35
CA GLU A 239 13.83 12.72 9.61
C GLU A 239 14.32 13.32 8.28
N SER A 240 14.41 14.63 8.17
CA SER A 240 14.94 15.32 6.99
C SER A 240 16.48 15.38 7.00
N ASP A 241 17.11 15.34 8.18
CA ASP A 241 18.58 15.28 8.30
C ASP A 241 19.10 13.84 8.30
N TYR A 242 19.42 13.33 7.11
CA TYR A 242 20.02 12.00 6.95
C TYR A 242 21.41 11.86 7.60
N GLY A 243 22.10 12.97 7.91
CA GLY A 243 23.42 12.95 8.54
C GLY A 243 23.43 12.24 9.90
N VAL A 244 22.32 12.36 10.66
CA VAL A 244 22.16 11.76 11.99
C VAL A 244 22.20 10.23 11.94
N TYR A 245 21.61 9.62 10.91
CA TYR A 245 21.67 8.17 10.72
C TYR A 245 23.09 7.72 10.34
N GLN A 246 23.72 8.42 9.39
CA GLN A 246 25.07 8.07 8.92
C GLN A 246 26.11 8.11 10.05
N GLU A 247 26.11 9.17 10.85
CA GLU A 247 27.05 9.33 11.97
C GLU A 247 26.93 8.17 12.97
N GLN A 248 25.70 7.76 13.29
CA GLN A 248 25.46 6.64 14.22
C GLN A 248 25.83 5.28 13.62
N THR A 249 25.63 5.08 12.32
CA THR A 249 26.12 3.88 11.62
C THR A 249 27.65 3.81 11.67
N GLU A 250 28.34 4.93 11.43
CA GLU A 250 29.81 5.00 11.53
C GLU A 250 30.30 4.74 12.98
N GLU A 251 29.57 5.22 13.98
CA GLU A 251 29.87 4.95 15.39
C GLU A 251 29.73 3.45 15.74
N ILE A 252 28.67 2.80 15.24
CA ILE A 252 28.44 1.35 15.40
C ILE A 252 29.56 0.55 14.75
N ASP A 253 29.97 0.91 13.53
CA ASP A 253 31.06 0.23 12.83
C ASP A 253 32.39 0.40 13.58
N THR A 254 32.67 1.61 14.06
CA THR A 254 33.86 1.90 14.88
C THR A 254 33.85 1.09 16.18
N TYR A 255 32.70 0.99 16.83
CA TYR A 255 32.52 0.17 18.03
C TYR A 255 32.82 -1.32 17.77
N HIS A 256 32.32 -1.87 16.67
CA HIS A 256 32.59 -3.25 16.29
C HIS A 256 34.07 -3.49 15.97
N GLU A 257 34.71 -2.57 15.23
CA GLU A 257 36.14 -2.67 14.92
C GLU A 257 36.98 -2.67 16.20
N HIS A 258 36.73 -1.74 17.12
CA HIS A 258 37.43 -1.69 18.41
C HIS A 258 37.19 -2.94 19.27
N THR A 259 35.95 -3.43 19.31
CA THR A 259 35.58 -4.63 20.08
C THR A 259 36.27 -5.87 19.51
N ASN A 260 36.31 -6.03 18.19
CA ASN A 260 37.01 -7.12 17.51
C ASN A 260 38.53 -7.06 17.77
N GLY A 261 39.11 -5.86 17.72
CA GLY A 261 40.52 -5.65 18.06
C GLY A 261 40.86 -6.04 19.50
N LEU A 262 40.04 -5.63 20.47
CA LEU A 262 40.20 -5.99 21.89
C LEU A 262 40.03 -7.50 22.11
N TRP A 263 39.12 -8.16 21.38
CA TRP A 263 39.00 -9.63 21.42
C TRP A 263 40.27 -10.29 20.90
N GLY A 264 40.84 -9.77 19.82
CA GLY A 264 42.15 -10.19 19.29
C GLY A 264 43.26 -10.08 20.34
N VAL A 265 43.37 -8.94 21.02
CA VAL A 265 44.36 -8.73 22.10
C VAL A 265 44.16 -9.72 23.26
N SER A 266 42.91 -9.93 23.68
CA SER A 266 42.57 -10.87 24.75
C SER A 266 43.00 -12.29 24.39
N ILE A 267 42.60 -12.78 23.21
CA ILE A 267 42.89 -14.14 22.73
C ILE A 267 44.40 -14.34 22.58
N VAL A 268 45.10 -13.42 21.90
CA VAL A 268 46.55 -13.52 21.69
C VAL A 268 47.31 -13.49 23.01
N SER A 269 46.88 -12.67 23.96
CA SER A 269 47.53 -12.58 25.28
C SER A 269 47.36 -13.88 26.07
N PHE A 270 46.16 -14.47 26.12
CA PHE A 270 45.93 -15.75 26.77
C PHE A 270 46.67 -16.91 26.07
N ALA A 271 46.62 -16.98 24.73
CA ALA A 271 47.34 -17.99 23.97
C ALA A 271 48.86 -17.90 24.18
N THR A 272 49.40 -16.68 24.20
CA THR A 272 50.84 -16.43 24.45
C THR A 272 51.22 -16.82 25.88
N ALA A 273 50.38 -16.50 26.88
CA ALA A 273 50.61 -16.92 28.26
C ALA A 273 50.65 -18.46 28.38
N ILE A 274 49.70 -19.17 27.75
CA ILE A 274 49.65 -20.63 27.72
C ILE A 274 50.90 -21.20 27.04
N LEU A 275 51.30 -20.65 25.89
CA LEU A 275 52.46 -21.09 25.14
C LEU A 275 53.77 -20.86 25.92
N LEU A 276 53.93 -19.71 26.58
CA LEU A 276 55.08 -19.42 27.44
C LEU A 276 55.14 -20.36 28.65
N LEU A 277 53.99 -20.68 29.27
CA LEU A 277 53.93 -21.69 30.32
C LEU A 277 54.33 -23.07 29.78
N GLY A 278 53.78 -23.48 28.63
CA GLY A 278 54.12 -24.74 27.98
C GLY A 278 55.63 -24.86 27.69
N MET A 279 56.25 -23.81 27.16
CA MET A 279 57.70 -23.80 26.90
C MET A 279 58.55 -23.76 28.17
N ALA A 280 58.14 -23.01 29.20
CA ALA A 280 58.89 -22.90 30.45
C ALA A 280 58.92 -24.23 31.25
N TYR A 281 57.90 -25.07 31.05
CA TYR A 281 57.70 -26.34 31.76
C TYR A 281 57.78 -27.57 30.84
N MET A 282 58.16 -27.41 29.56
CA MET A 282 58.48 -28.55 28.71
C MET A 282 59.63 -29.38 29.32
N PRO A 283 59.51 -30.72 29.39
CA PRO A 283 60.59 -31.56 29.87
C PRO A 283 61.83 -31.38 28.99
N SER A 284 62.99 -31.08 29.59
CA SER A 284 64.24 -31.01 28.83
C SER A 284 64.53 -32.40 28.28
N ARG A 285 64.60 -32.54 26.95
CA ARG A 285 65.20 -33.74 26.34
C ARG A 285 66.72 -33.63 26.50
N TYR A 286 67.21 -34.06 27.65
CA TYR A 286 68.54 -34.62 27.83
C TYR A 286 68.38 -35.97 28.51
#